data_AF-A0A2D7GH28-F1
#
_entry.id   AF-A0A2D7GH28-F1
#
_cell.length_a   1.000
_cell.length_b   1.000
_cell.length_c   1.000
_cell.angle_alpha   90.00
_cell.angle_beta   90.00
_cell.angle_gamma   90.00
#
_symmetry.space_group_name_H-M   'P 1'
#
loop_
_entity.id
_entity.type
_entity.pdbx_description
1 polymer ?
#
loop_
_entity_poly.entity_id
_entity_poly.type
_entity_poly.pdbx_seq_one_letter_code
_entity_poly.pdbx_strand_id
1 'polypeptide(L)'
;MFLGKNFTKLTLCLLVIFKSSHAVDENKTKNLKDQVYNERTHAGPMGMGLTKSYQINNQKICIYNTINGQVQITLKSSEKCTFKRPATKN
;
A
#
# COMPACT_ATOMS: atom_id res chain seq x y z
N MET A 1 55.02 9.60 19.91
CA MET A 1 55.00 8.68 18.74
C MET A 1 54.02 7.56 19.06
N PHE A 2 53.21 7.12 18.09
CA PHE A 2 52.10 6.15 18.20
C PHE A 2 50.75 6.69 18.72
N LEU A 3 49.98 7.35 17.86
CA LEU A 3 48.53 7.13 17.80
C LEU A 3 48.00 7.49 16.40
N GLY A 4 48.69 6.98 15.39
CA GLY A 4 48.32 7.09 13.99
C GLY A 4 47.50 5.90 13.52
N LYS A 5 46.66 6.16 12.51
CA LYS A 5 46.27 5.25 11.41
C LYS A 5 45.01 4.38 11.56
N ASN A 6 44.41 4.20 12.75
CA ASN A 6 43.24 3.31 12.88
C ASN A 6 41.87 4.00 12.72
N PHE A 7 41.78 5.32 12.90
CA PHE A 7 40.48 6.02 12.91
C PHE A 7 39.94 6.34 11.50
N THR A 8 40.80 6.57 10.52
CA THR A 8 40.38 6.89 9.14
C THR A 8 39.88 5.68 8.36
N LYS A 9 40.22 4.46 8.79
CA LYS A 9 39.73 3.21 8.17
C LYS A 9 38.33 2.84 8.64
N LEU A 10 37.97 3.22 9.87
CA LEU A 10 36.66 2.94 10.46
C LEU A 10 35.56 3.85 9.87
N THR A 11 35.89 5.11 9.57
CA THR A 11 34.95 6.05 8.94
C THR A 11 34.68 5.75 7.46
N LEU A 12 35.63 5.16 6.73
CA LEU A 12 35.43 4.77 5.33
C LEU A 12 34.46 3.57 5.19
N CYS A 13 34.42 2.67 6.17
CA CYS A 13 33.57 1.47 6.13
C CYS A 13 32.08 1.79 6.31
N LEU A 14 31.74 2.83 7.08
CA LEU A 14 30.35 3.22 7.35
C LEU A 14 29.64 3.83 6.13
N LEU A 15 30.38 4.46 5.21
CA LEU A 15 29.83 5.10 4.01
C LEU A 15 29.43 4.11 2.91
N VAL A 16 29.98 2.88 2.92
CA VAL A 16 29.70 1.88 1.88
C VAL A 16 28.34 1.19 2.11
N ILE A 17 27.85 1.16 3.35
CA ILE A 17 26.63 0.43 3.72
C ILE A 17 25.35 1.21 3.33
N PHE A 18 25.41 2.54 3.17
CA PHE A 18 24.24 3.37 2.83
C PHE A 18 23.87 3.41 1.33
N LYS A 19 24.68 2.82 0.44
CA LYS A 19 24.40 2.81 -1.01
C LYS A 19 23.40 1.72 -1.43
N SER A 20 23.02 0.82 -0.53
CA SER A 20 22.14 -0.33 -0.82
C SER A 20 20.66 -0.09 -0.48
N SER A 21 20.21 1.16 -0.39
CA SER A 21 18.77 1.42 -0.34
C SER A 21 18.20 1.19 -1.73
N HIS A 22 17.62 0.00 -1.89
CA HIS A 22 16.76 -0.44 -2.99
C HIS A 22 16.24 0.71 -3.86
N ALA A 23 16.70 0.76 -5.11
CA ALA A 23 15.91 1.37 -6.17
C ALA A 23 14.61 0.55 -6.27
N VAL A 24 13.57 1.00 -5.57
CA VAL A 24 12.21 0.60 -5.87
C VAL A 24 11.99 0.99 -7.33
N ASP A 25 11.83 -0.03 -8.17
CA ASP A 25 11.54 0.11 -9.58
C ASP A 25 10.23 0.90 -9.74
N GLU A 26 10.37 2.20 -10.03
CA GLU A 26 9.25 3.11 -10.23
C GLU A 26 8.46 2.72 -11.49
N ASN A 27 9.08 2.00 -12.43
CA ASN A 27 8.51 1.66 -13.73
C ASN A 27 7.42 0.59 -13.65
N LYS A 28 7.56 -0.42 -12.78
CA LYS A 28 6.52 -1.44 -12.56
C LYS A 28 5.30 -0.90 -11.83
N THR A 29 5.45 0.20 -11.09
CA THR A 29 4.35 0.82 -10.33
C THR A 29 3.50 1.77 -11.19
N LYS A 30 4.05 2.33 -12.28
CA LYS A 30 3.32 3.26 -13.15
C LYS A 30 2.10 2.62 -13.83
N ASN A 31 2.23 1.36 -14.28
CA ASN A 31 1.16 0.73 -15.07
C ASN A 31 -0.13 0.41 -14.27
N LEU A 32 -0.04 0.24 -12.95
CA LEU A 32 -1.21 -0.02 -12.09
C LEU A 32 -1.90 1.25 -11.63
N LYS A 33 -1.15 2.35 -11.41
CA LYS A 33 -1.74 3.63 -10.96
C LYS A 33 -2.55 4.30 -12.07
N ASP A 34 -2.12 4.20 -13.32
CA ASP A 34 -2.82 4.81 -14.46
C ASP A 34 -4.17 4.14 -14.78
N GLN A 35 -4.44 2.95 -14.23
CA GLN A 35 -5.69 2.21 -14.44
C GLN A 35 -6.66 2.33 -13.26
N VAL A 36 -6.26 2.99 -12.17
CA VAL A 36 -7.11 3.18 -10.99
C VAL A 36 -7.80 4.53 -11.08
N TYR A 37 -9.13 4.51 -11.12
CA TYR A 37 -9.95 5.72 -11.19
C TYR A 37 -11.09 5.67 -10.16
N ASN A 38 -11.70 6.83 -9.88
CA ASN A 38 -12.76 6.97 -8.88
C ASN A 38 -12.37 6.46 -7.48
N GLU A 39 -11.14 6.72 -7.05
CA GLU A 39 -10.71 6.43 -5.68
C GLU A 39 -11.51 7.27 -4.68
N ARG A 40 -12.07 6.59 -3.68
CA ARG A 40 -12.77 7.21 -2.55
C ARG A 40 -12.32 6.55 -1.26
N THR A 41 -11.98 7.38 -0.30
CA THR A 41 -11.66 6.95 1.06
C THR A 41 -12.84 7.30 1.95
N HIS A 42 -13.19 6.36 2.83
CA HIS A 42 -14.31 6.47 3.75
C HIS A 42 -13.79 6.16 5.15
N ALA A 43 -14.26 6.93 6.14
CA ALA A 43 -14.01 6.63 7.54
C ALA A 43 -15.33 6.15 8.13
N GLY A 44 -15.44 4.84 8.32
CA GLY A 44 -16.61 4.25 8.94
C GLY A 44 -16.64 4.50 10.46
N PRO A 45 -17.80 4.35 11.11
CA PRO A 45 -17.93 4.54 12.54
C PRO A 45 -16.98 3.59 13.30
N MET A 46 -16.22 4.14 14.24
CA MET A 46 -15.16 3.43 14.98
C MET A 46 -14.08 2.79 14.09
N GLY A 47 -13.83 3.33 12.89
CA GLY A 47 -12.83 2.80 11.96
C GLY A 47 -13.24 1.46 11.32
N MET A 48 -14.52 1.07 11.42
CA MET A 48 -15.09 -0.16 10.86
C MET A 48 -16.03 0.14 9.69
N GLY A 49 -16.08 -0.77 8.71
CA GLY A 49 -16.90 -0.63 7.50
C GLY A 49 -16.05 -0.31 6.27
N LEU A 50 -16.70 0.19 5.20
CA LEU A 50 -16.00 0.55 3.97
C LEU A 50 -14.93 1.61 4.28
N THR A 51 -13.67 1.33 3.97
CA THR A 51 -12.53 2.24 4.16
C THR A 51 -12.05 2.86 2.86
N LYS A 52 -12.08 2.08 1.79
CA LYS A 52 -11.59 2.53 0.49
C LYS A 52 -12.35 1.86 -0.63
N SER A 53 -12.63 2.58 -1.70
CA SER A 53 -13.16 2.03 -2.93
C SER A 53 -12.46 2.64 -4.12
N TYR A 54 -12.19 1.84 -5.14
CA TYR A 54 -11.57 2.31 -6.38
C TYR A 54 -12.00 1.43 -7.55
N GLN A 55 -11.87 1.90 -8.78
CA GLN A 55 -12.17 1.14 -9.98
C GLN A 55 -10.88 0.83 -10.74
N ILE A 56 -10.75 -0.41 -11.21
CA ILE A 56 -9.63 -0.90 -12.01
C ILE A 56 -10.16 -1.88 -13.05
N ASN A 57 -9.78 -1.73 -14.32
CA ASN A 57 -10.11 -2.68 -15.40
C ASN A 57 -11.59 -3.09 -15.44
N ASN A 58 -12.49 -2.09 -15.39
CA ASN A 58 -13.95 -2.29 -15.39
C ASN A 58 -14.49 -3.15 -14.22
N GLN A 59 -13.73 -3.22 -13.14
CA GLN A 59 -14.11 -3.83 -11.87
C GLN A 59 -14.02 -2.79 -10.77
N LYS A 60 -14.85 -2.95 -9.76
CA LYS A 60 -14.89 -2.07 -8.60
C LYS A 60 -14.35 -2.81 -7.38
N ILE A 61 -13.32 -2.26 -6.77
CA ILE A 61 -12.72 -2.80 -5.56
C ILE A 61 -13.27 -2.04 -4.36
N CYS A 62 -13.70 -2.79 -3.35
CA CYS A 62 -14.20 -2.27 -2.09
C CYS A 62 -13.38 -2.89 -0.96
N ILE A 63 -12.76 -2.05 -0.14
CA ILE A 63 -11.97 -2.45 1.01
C ILE A 63 -12.76 -2.11 2.27
N TYR A 64 -12.94 -3.09 3.13
CA TYR A 64 -13.68 -2.99 4.37
C TYR A 64 -12.75 -3.26 5.55
N ASN A 65 -12.78 -2.42 6.58
CA ASN A 65 -12.25 -2.78 7.88
C ASN A 65 -13.29 -3.55 8.69
N THR A 66 -12.86 -4.63 9.32
CA THR A 66 -13.65 -5.43 10.23
C THR A 66 -12.88 -5.66 11.52
N ILE A 67 -13.56 -6.15 12.56
CA ILE A 67 -12.91 -6.56 13.81
C ILE A 67 -11.82 -7.63 13.59
N ASN A 68 -11.94 -8.42 12.52
CA ASN A 68 -11.01 -9.49 12.18
C ASN A 68 -9.91 -9.02 11.20
N GLY A 69 -9.83 -7.71 10.94
CA GLY A 69 -8.89 -7.11 9.99
C GLY A 69 -9.54 -6.58 8.73
N GLN A 70 -8.73 -6.34 7.70
CA GLN A 70 -9.16 -5.74 6.44
C GLN A 70 -9.60 -6.82 5.44
N VAL A 71 -10.72 -6.60 4.76
CA VAL A 71 -11.22 -7.49 3.72
C VAL A 71 -11.49 -6.73 2.43
N GLN A 72 -11.01 -7.29 1.33
CA GLN A 72 -11.21 -6.78 -0.01
C GLN A 72 -12.32 -7.57 -0.72
N ILE A 73 -13.21 -6.87 -1.40
CA ILE A 73 -14.24 -7.44 -2.26
C ILE A 73 -14.09 -6.82 -3.65
N THR A 74 -14.12 -7.66 -4.67
CA THR A 74 -14.12 -7.26 -6.07
C THR A 74 -15.54 -7.44 -6.61
N LEU A 75 -16.12 -6.34 -7.10
CA LEU A 75 -17.44 -6.29 -7.69
C LEU A 75 -17.34 -5.92 -9.18
N LYS A 76 -18.39 -6.21 -9.95
CA LYS A 76 -18.51 -5.71 -11.32
C LYS A 76 -18.71 -4.18 -11.32
N SER A 77 -18.30 -3.48 -12.38
CA SER A 77 -18.40 -2.01 -12.47
C SER A 77 -19.80 -1.43 -12.18
N SER A 78 -20.86 -2.17 -12.51
CA SER A 78 -22.26 -1.76 -12.28
C SER A 78 -22.69 -1.79 -10.81
N GLU A 79 -21.94 -2.47 -9.95
CA GLU A 79 -22.30 -2.66 -8.54
C GLU A 79 -21.69 -1.58 -7.64
N LYS A 80 -22.45 -1.15 -6.64
CA LYS A 80 -22.01 -0.12 -5.68
C LYS A 80 -21.44 -0.78 -4.43
N CYS A 81 -20.27 -0.31 -3.98
CA CYS A 81 -19.78 -0.60 -2.64
C CYS A 81 -20.78 -0.03 -1.62
N THR A 82 -21.46 -0.91 -0.90
CA THR A 82 -22.30 -0.53 0.24
C THR A 82 -21.41 -0.24 1.46
N PHE A 83 -21.84 0.67 2.33
CA PHE A 83 -21.08 1.02 3.55
C PHE A 83 -20.95 -0.17 4.52
N LYS A 84 -21.97 -1.03 4.54
CA LYS A 84 -21.94 -2.30 5.27
C LYS A 84 -21.45 -3.39 4.35
N ARG A 85 -20.62 -4.28 4.88
CA ARG A 85 -20.16 -5.47 4.15
C ARG A 85 -21.38 -6.32 3.76
N PRO A 86 -21.58 -6.66 2.48
CA PRO A 86 -22.62 -7.61 2.09
C PRO A 86 -22.29 -8.99 2.67
N ALA A 87 -23.29 -9.64 3.29
CA ALA A 87 -23.17 -11.04 3.70
C ALA A 87 -22.97 -11.87 2.42
N THR A 88 -21.80 -12.48 2.29
CA THR A 88 -21.51 -13.40 1.19
C THR A 88 -22.46 -14.59 1.40
N LYS A 89 -23.51 -14.70 0.57
CA LYS A 89 -24.31 -15.92 0.50
C LYS A 89 -23.40 -16.97 -0.10
N ASN A 90 -22.98 -17.91 0.74
CA ASN A 90 -22.26 -19.12 0.32
C ASN A 90 -23.21 -20.04 -0.44
#